data_AF-A0A2V5UQG4-F1
#
_entry.id   AF-A0A2V5UQG4-F1
#
_cell.length_a   1.000
_cell.length_b   1.000
_cell.length_c   1.000
_cell.angle_alpha   90.00
_cell.angle_beta   90.00
_cell.angle_gamma   90.00
#
_symmetry.space_group_name_H-M   'P 1'
#
loop_
_entity.id
_entity.type
_entity.pdbx_description
1 polymer ?
#
loop_
_entity_poly.entity_id
_entity_poly.type
_entity_poly.pdbx_seq_one_letter_code
_entity_poly.pdbx_strand_id
1 'polypeptide(L)'
;KGFEHLIDACAELARRGLDFTCEIIGDGPLRDDLQTKIDMLNLSPRVSLLGSLSQEAVLEKLQAADIFALASVMDRQGASDIFPTVIIEAMAAARPVVSTRLAGISESVMHGETGLLVPPGDTIALAQALQQLIQNAELQTRYGRAGRARVEQHFRIEHTVVPLLQLLKKTAVAPAKPKAPLAGHQIAYLIDCWPDKGLPLLERELQEMKRRNLPIVPFVCELDSTADFVAIDELVQELEFLPDAMAIEAEWRANPALEQKLEQERAQEEHRASSAIFLRQARFALVLRKLLLDRRISHAHATSSRAVVCALILQSIADLTISATIEPHSALPQNWILVALRRCKGGRLSDRRLLKGLGKTFLFDRAAADSLPKKIVRLLEQKSEIDLTKRANFWQEWSELLLQWSRAGRDENKAQ
;
A
#
# COMPACT_ATOMS: atom_id res chain seq x y z
N LYS A 1 8.56 -6.61 19.60
CA LYS A 1 7.41 -6.76 20.55
C LYS A 1 7.80 -7.36 21.90
N GLY A 2 8.65 -8.41 21.94
CA GLY A 2 9.22 -8.94 23.19
C GLY A 2 8.24 -9.69 24.10
N PHE A 3 7.25 -10.37 23.53
CA PHE A 3 6.28 -11.17 24.31
C PHE A 3 6.94 -12.25 25.17
N GLU A 4 8.09 -12.79 24.76
CA GLU A 4 8.85 -13.74 25.56
C GLU A 4 9.29 -13.16 26.92
N HIS A 5 9.69 -11.89 26.97
CA HIS A 5 10.09 -11.21 28.20
C HIS A 5 8.88 -10.90 29.09
N LEU A 6 7.73 -10.61 28.48
CA LEU A 6 6.47 -10.44 29.21
C LEU A 6 6.04 -11.76 29.87
N ILE A 7 6.15 -12.89 29.16
CA ILE A 7 5.85 -14.22 29.70
C ILE A 7 6.81 -14.56 30.85
N ASP A 8 8.11 -14.29 30.70
CA ASP A 8 9.08 -14.50 31.79
C ASP A 8 8.77 -13.61 33.01
N ALA A 9 8.30 -12.37 32.78
CA ALA A 9 7.91 -11.48 33.86
C ALA A 9 6.66 -12.02 34.58
N CYS A 10 5.67 -12.54 33.83
CA CYS A 10 4.51 -13.25 34.39
C CYS A 10 4.92 -14.46 35.23
N ALA A 11 5.93 -15.24 34.81
CA ALA A 11 6.46 -16.35 35.60
C ALA A 11 7.02 -15.85 36.95
N GLU A 12 7.77 -14.76 36.92
CA GLU A 12 8.32 -14.13 38.12
C GLU A 12 7.21 -13.58 39.04
N LEU A 13 6.16 -12.97 38.50
CA LEU A 13 4.99 -12.52 39.28
C LEU A 13 4.27 -13.71 39.94
N ALA A 14 4.10 -14.82 39.22
CA ALA A 14 3.49 -16.04 39.73
C ALA A 14 4.33 -16.65 40.85
N ARG A 15 5.67 -16.68 40.70
CA ARG A 15 6.61 -17.13 41.73
C ARG A 15 6.55 -16.27 43.00
N ARG A 16 6.26 -14.97 42.87
CA ARG A 16 6.02 -14.05 43.99
C ARG A 16 4.63 -14.19 44.61
N GLY A 17 3.79 -15.09 44.11
CA GLY A 17 2.46 -15.36 44.65
C GLY A 17 1.42 -14.29 44.34
N LEU A 18 1.64 -13.46 43.30
CA LEU A 18 0.63 -12.49 42.87
C LEU A 18 -0.46 -13.15 42.06
N ASP A 19 -1.69 -12.67 42.24
CA ASP A 19 -2.81 -13.06 41.41
C ASP A 19 -2.98 -12.10 40.23
N PHE A 20 -2.97 -12.65 39.03
CA PHE A 20 -3.11 -11.92 37.78
C PHE A 20 -3.55 -12.84 36.64
N THR A 21 -4.08 -12.23 35.60
CA THR A 21 -4.24 -12.81 34.26
C THR A 21 -3.57 -11.90 33.23
N CYS A 22 -3.09 -12.46 32.13
CA CYS A 22 -2.38 -11.76 31.07
C CYS A 22 -2.90 -12.25 29.72
N GLU A 23 -3.57 -11.36 29.01
CA GLU A 23 -4.07 -11.62 27.66
C GLU A 23 -3.11 -11.02 26.62
N ILE A 24 -2.55 -11.87 25.76
CA ILE A 24 -1.71 -11.45 24.64
C ILE A 24 -2.56 -11.50 23.38
N ILE A 25 -2.80 -10.32 22.79
CA ILE A 25 -3.62 -10.15 21.59
C ILE A 25 -2.70 -9.88 20.39
N GLY A 26 -2.98 -10.56 19.29
CA GLY A 26 -2.18 -10.56 18.07
C GLY A 26 -1.86 -11.98 17.61
N ASP A 27 -1.47 -12.10 16.36
CA ASP A 27 -1.01 -13.36 15.77
C ASP A 27 0.33 -13.16 15.06
N GLY A 28 1.09 -14.23 14.89
CA GLY A 28 2.39 -14.15 14.27
C GLY A 28 3.19 -15.44 14.32
N PRO A 29 4.36 -15.46 13.64
CA PRO A 29 5.17 -16.66 13.47
C PRO A 29 5.69 -17.26 14.78
N LEU A 30 5.71 -16.48 15.87
CA LEU A 30 6.17 -16.93 17.19
C LEU A 30 5.07 -17.56 18.05
N ARG A 31 3.84 -17.71 17.55
CA ARG A 31 2.70 -18.20 18.34
C ARG A 31 3.00 -19.53 19.04
N ASP A 32 3.48 -20.52 18.30
CA ASP A 32 3.73 -21.86 18.83
C ASP A 32 4.89 -21.87 19.84
N ASP A 33 5.93 -21.07 19.59
CA ASP A 33 7.06 -20.91 20.51
C ASP A 33 6.61 -20.27 21.84
N LEU A 34 5.77 -19.23 21.76
CA LEU A 34 5.21 -18.57 22.93
C LEU A 34 4.27 -19.49 23.71
N GLN A 35 3.42 -20.27 23.03
CA GLN A 35 2.54 -21.25 23.68
C GLN A 35 3.37 -22.32 24.40
N THR A 36 4.38 -22.88 23.72
CA THR A 36 5.31 -23.85 24.33
C THR A 36 5.96 -23.28 25.58
N LYS A 37 6.38 -22.01 25.55
CA LYS A 37 6.99 -21.33 26.71
C LYS A 37 6.00 -21.13 27.86
N ILE A 38 4.76 -20.75 27.58
CA ILE A 38 3.69 -20.64 28.59
C ILE A 38 3.48 -21.98 29.28
N ASP A 39 3.43 -23.08 28.52
CA ASP A 39 3.21 -24.42 29.05
C ASP A 39 4.41 -24.90 29.88
N MET A 40 5.66 -24.70 29.40
CA MET A 40 6.87 -25.05 30.15
C MET A 40 6.97 -24.31 31.49
N LEU A 41 6.50 -23.07 31.56
CA LEU A 41 6.50 -22.25 32.76
C LEU A 41 5.25 -22.48 33.64
N ASN A 42 4.37 -23.41 33.26
CA ASN A 42 3.08 -23.70 33.93
C ASN A 42 2.19 -22.45 34.09
N LEU A 43 2.18 -21.59 33.08
CA LEU A 43 1.45 -20.33 33.09
C LEU A 43 0.10 -20.38 32.36
N SER A 44 -0.29 -21.51 31.77
CA SER A 44 -1.52 -21.66 30.99
C SER A 44 -2.81 -21.21 31.72
N PRO A 45 -2.95 -21.32 33.06
CA PRO A 45 -4.10 -20.76 33.79
C PRO A 45 -4.12 -19.23 33.90
N ARG A 46 -2.99 -18.57 33.63
CA ARG A 46 -2.79 -17.13 33.85
C ARG A 46 -2.49 -16.35 32.57
N VAL A 47 -1.91 -16.99 31.55
CA VAL A 47 -1.49 -16.33 30.31
C VAL A 47 -2.19 -16.98 29.11
N SER A 48 -2.88 -16.18 28.31
CA SER A 48 -3.63 -16.66 27.14
C SER A 48 -3.24 -15.92 25.86
N LEU A 49 -3.02 -16.67 24.78
CA LEU A 49 -2.79 -16.15 23.43
C LEU A 49 -4.12 -16.08 22.65
N LEU A 50 -4.71 -14.89 22.55
CA LEU A 50 -6.06 -14.71 21.99
C LEU A 50 -6.09 -14.69 20.45
N GLY A 51 -4.93 -14.60 19.79
CA GLY A 51 -4.87 -14.43 18.34
C GLY A 51 -5.26 -13.02 17.90
N SER A 52 -5.51 -12.85 16.60
CA SER A 52 -5.96 -11.57 16.04
C SER A 52 -7.43 -11.32 16.37
N LEU A 53 -7.74 -10.14 16.89
CA LEU A 53 -9.11 -9.69 17.21
C LEU A 53 -9.51 -8.49 16.34
N SER A 54 -10.80 -8.21 16.22
CA SER A 54 -11.28 -6.99 15.58
C SER A 54 -10.89 -5.75 16.40
N GLN A 55 -10.90 -4.57 15.79
CA GLN A 55 -10.56 -3.32 16.48
C GLN A 55 -11.50 -3.04 17.65
N GLU A 56 -12.79 -3.33 17.50
CA GLU A 56 -13.79 -3.19 18.56
C GLU A 56 -13.47 -4.12 19.73
N ALA A 57 -13.17 -5.40 19.45
CA ALA A 57 -12.80 -6.36 20.48
C ALA A 57 -11.50 -5.98 21.19
N VAL A 58 -10.49 -5.47 20.47
CA VAL A 58 -9.26 -4.93 21.08
C VAL A 58 -9.58 -3.77 22.02
N LEU A 59 -10.46 -2.85 21.61
CA LEU A 59 -10.86 -1.71 22.45
C LEU A 59 -11.58 -2.17 23.72
N GLU A 60 -12.50 -3.13 23.61
CA GLU A 60 -13.19 -3.73 24.77
C GLU A 60 -12.19 -4.35 25.75
N LYS A 61 -11.22 -5.11 25.24
CA LYS A 61 -10.15 -5.71 26.05
C LYS A 61 -9.27 -4.65 26.73
N LEU A 62 -8.86 -3.62 26.00
CA LEU A 62 -8.08 -2.50 26.57
C LEU A 62 -8.86 -1.77 27.67
N GLN A 63 -10.16 -1.55 27.51
CA GLN A 63 -10.98 -0.91 28.54
C GLN A 63 -11.16 -1.78 29.79
N ALA A 64 -11.24 -3.10 29.61
CA ALA A 64 -11.39 -4.07 30.69
C ALA A 64 -10.08 -4.36 31.45
N ALA A 65 -8.92 -4.11 30.84
CA ALA A 65 -7.63 -4.37 31.46
C ALA A 65 -7.33 -3.42 32.64
N ASP A 66 -6.57 -3.89 33.62
CA ASP A 66 -6.06 -3.05 34.71
C ASP A 66 -4.76 -2.33 34.32
N ILE A 67 -3.90 -3.00 33.55
CA ILE A 67 -2.57 -2.54 33.16
C ILE A 67 -2.33 -2.94 31.70
N PHE A 68 -1.80 -2.01 30.89
CA PHE A 68 -1.29 -2.33 29.56
C PHE A 68 0.21 -2.54 29.59
N ALA A 69 0.70 -3.63 28.99
CA ALA A 69 2.12 -3.97 28.97
C ALA A 69 2.66 -4.15 27.54
N LEU A 70 3.79 -3.51 27.23
CA LEU A 70 4.53 -3.72 25.98
C LEU A 70 6.03 -3.82 26.25
N ALA A 71 6.57 -5.04 26.21
CA ALA A 71 7.96 -5.34 26.51
C ALA A 71 8.87 -5.20 25.28
N SER A 72 8.81 -4.07 24.56
CA SER A 72 9.50 -3.94 23.27
C SER A 72 11.01 -4.09 23.39
N VAL A 73 11.61 -4.75 22.40
CA VAL A 73 13.04 -5.01 22.27
C VAL A 73 13.47 -4.78 20.83
N MET A 74 14.76 -4.52 20.64
CA MET A 74 15.38 -4.49 19.32
C MET A 74 15.77 -5.91 18.93
N ASP A 75 15.37 -6.33 17.73
CA ASP A 75 15.80 -7.63 17.21
C ASP A 75 17.24 -7.59 16.67
N ARG A 76 17.75 -8.74 16.24
CA ARG A 76 19.13 -8.87 15.73
C ARG A 76 19.39 -8.08 14.44
N GLN A 77 18.34 -7.66 13.75
CA GLN A 77 18.40 -6.93 12.49
C GLN A 77 18.19 -5.42 12.71
N GLY A 78 18.03 -5.00 13.96
CA GLY A 78 17.81 -3.60 14.35
C GLY A 78 16.34 -3.15 14.29
N ALA A 79 15.41 -4.05 13.96
CA ALA A 79 13.99 -3.70 13.94
C ALA A 79 13.43 -3.62 15.38
N SER A 80 12.57 -2.63 15.61
CA SER A 80 11.94 -2.39 16.92
C SER A 80 10.65 -1.59 16.77
N ASP A 81 9.88 -1.49 17.85
CA ASP A 81 8.77 -0.55 17.92
C ASP A 81 9.31 0.88 18.03
N ILE A 82 9.18 1.66 16.95
CA ILE A 82 9.67 3.05 16.91
C ILE A 82 8.73 3.98 17.71
N PHE A 83 7.44 3.94 17.40
CA PHE A 83 6.40 4.73 18.06
C PHE A 83 5.09 3.94 18.09
N PRO A 84 4.95 2.99 19.04
CA PRO A 84 3.82 2.05 19.04
C PRO A 84 2.50 2.76 19.38
N THR A 85 1.60 2.89 18.41
CA THR A 85 0.29 3.56 18.58
C THR A 85 -0.58 2.90 19.65
N VAL A 86 -0.42 1.59 19.87
CA VAL A 86 -1.14 0.86 20.92
C VAL A 86 -0.88 1.40 22.34
N ILE A 87 0.27 2.05 22.59
CA ILE A 87 0.52 2.77 23.84
C ILE A 87 -0.43 3.97 23.97
N ILE A 88 -0.61 4.71 22.89
CA ILE A 88 -1.54 5.86 22.84
C ILE A 88 -2.98 5.38 23.01
N GLU A 89 -3.35 4.25 22.40
CA GLU A 89 -4.67 3.63 22.55
C GLU A 89 -4.93 3.20 24.01
N ALA A 90 -3.95 2.56 24.67
CA ALA A 90 -4.05 2.19 26.08
C ALA A 90 -4.16 3.40 27.01
N MET A 91 -3.34 4.44 26.79
CA MET A 91 -3.43 5.69 27.53
C MET A 91 -4.77 6.40 27.28
N ALA A 92 -5.29 6.34 26.05
CA ALA A 92 -6.62 6.82 25.71
C ALA A 92 -7.73 6.00 26.41
N ALA A 93 -7.53 4.72 26.67
CA ALA A 93 -8.44 3.92 27.52
C ALA A 93 -8.24 4.19 29.03
N ALA A 94 -7.43 5.18 29.40
CA ALA A 94 -7.04 5.51 30.77
C ALA A 94 -6.41 4.31 31.52
N ARG A 95 -5.65 3.48 30.81
CA ARG A 95 -4.89 2.37 31.41
C ARG A 95 -3.46 2.80 31.71
N PRO A 96 -2.91 2.50 32.90
CA PRO A 96 -1.50 2.69 33.17
C PRO A 96 -0.66 1.79 32.25
N VAL A 97 0.44 2.33 31.74
CA VAL A 97 1.32 1.62 30.81
C VAL A 97 2.59 1.15 31.51
N VAL A 98 2.97 -0.11 31.31
CA VAL A 98 4.32 -0.62 31.61
C VAL A 98 5.00 -0.95 30.29
N SER A 99 6.10 -0.28 29.97
CA SER A 99 6.81 -0.52 28.72
C SER A 99 8.31 -0.37 28.87
N THR A 100 9.06 -0.50 27.77
CA THR A 100 10.51 -0.41 27.75
C THR A 100 10.96 0.97 27.31
N ARG A 101 12.13 1.41 27.78
CA ARG A 101 12.77 2.66 27.34
C ARG A 101 13.46 2.44 25.99
N LEU A 102 12.66 2.28 24.94
CA LEU A 102 13.13 2.03 23.57
C LEU A 102 12.50 3.03 22.59
N ALA A 103 13.32 3.59 21.70
CA ALA A 103 12.90 4.52 20.65
C ALA A 103 11.94 5.63 21.18
N GLY A 104 10.86 5.90 20.47
CA GLY A 104 9.87 6.93 20.79
C GLY A 104 8.88 6.54 21.91
N ILE A 105 9.04 5.40 22.58
CA ILE A 105 8.15 5.01 23.69
C ILE A 105 8.22 6.04 24.83
N SER A 106 9.41 6.57 25.13
CA SER A 106 9.60 7.62 26.14
C SER A 106 9.02 8.99 25.76
N GLU A 107 8.67 9.20 24.48
CA GLU A 107 7.95 10.40 24.06
C GLU A 107 6.45 10.29 24.39
N SER A 108 5.92 9.06 24.42
CA SER A 108 4.53 8.78 24.77
C SER A 108 4.35 8.65 26.28
N VAL A 109 5.16 7.80 26.93
CA VAL A 109 5.02 7.43 28.35
C VAL A 109 5.99 8.22 29.22
N MET A 110 5.46 8.97 30.18
CA MET A 110 6.24 9.65 31.21
C MET A 110 6.43 8.72 32.41
N HIS A 111 7.67 8.27 32.61
CA HIS A 111 8.03 7.37 33.69
C HIS A 111 7.68 7.96 35.07
N GLY A 112 6.92 7.21 35.87
CA GLY A 112 6.48 7.64 37.21
C GLY A 112 5.27 8.59 37.21
N GLU A 113 4.72 8.90 36.04
CA GLU A 113 3.60 9.84 35.89
C GLU A 113 2.42 9.22 35.12
N THR A 114 2.65 8.71 33.92
CA THR A 114 1.61 8.08 33.08
C THR A 114 1.79 6.55 32.98
N GLY A 115 2.90 6.05 33.52
CA GLY A 115 3.29 4.65 33.41
C GLY A 115 4.68 4.40 33.98
N LEU A 116 5.17 3.18 33.83
CA LEU A 116 6.49 2.75 34.23
C LEU A 116 7.28 2.31 33.00
N LEU A 117 8.57 2.65 33.00
CA LEU A 117 9.49 2.37 31.90
C LEU A 117 10.70 1.63 32.45
N VAL A 118 11.03 0.50 31.83
CA VAL A 118 12.14 -0.38 32.22
C VAL A 118 13.15 -0.54 31.10
N PRO A 119 14.39 -0.99 31.36
CA PRO A 119 15.33 -1.33 30.28
C PRO A 119 14.79 -2.45 29.37
N PRO A 120 15.00 -2.37 28.04
CA PRO A 120 14.64 -3.47 27.13
C PRO A 120 15.33 -4.78 27.50
N GLY A 121 14.59 -5.89 27.49
CA GLY A 121 15.10 -7.23 27.83
C GLY A 121 15.29 -7.50 29.33
N ASP A 122 15.10 -6.51 30.21
CA ASP A 122 15.16 -6.70 31.66
C ASP A 122 13.81 -7.19 32.21
N THR A 123 13.63 -8.51 32.16
CA THR A 123 12.45 -9.20 32.67
C THR A 123 12.19 -8.94 34.15
N ILE A 124 13.23 -8.82 34.98
CA ILE A 124 13.05 -8.66 36.43
C ILE A 124 12.55 -7.25 36.74
N ALA A 125 13.11 -6.23 36.09
CA ALA A 125 12.61 -4.87 36.18
C ALA A 125 11.16 -4.78 35.65
N LEU A 126 10.83 -5.48 34.55
CA LEU A 126 9.47 -5.55 34.02
C LEU A 126 8.50 -6.14 35.05
N ALA A 127 8.85 -7.26 35.69
CA ALA A 127 8.05 -7.88 36.74
C ALA A 127 7.90 -6.96 37.96
N GLN A 128 8.94 -6.25 38.37
CA GLN A 128 8.86 -5.29 39.48
C GLN A 128 7.90 -4.13 39.16
N ALA A 129 7.95 -3.59 37.94
CA ALA A 129 7.06 -2.52 37.51
C ALA A 129 5.59 -2.98 37.46
N LEU A 130 5.34 -4.17 36.91
CA LEU A 130 4.00 -4.78 36.90
C LEU A 130 3.48 -5.02 38.32
N GLN A 131 4.31 -5.62 39.19
CA GLN A 131 3.96 -5.84 40.59
C GLN A 131 3.57 -4.53 41.30
N GLN A 132 4.33 -3.46 41.10
CA GLN A 132 4.05 -2.17 41.71
C GLN A 132 2.65 -1.67 41.39
N LEU A 133 2.18 -1.85 40.15
CA LEU A 133 0.84 -1.48 39.75
C LEU A 133 -0.20 -2.49 40.25
N ILE A 134 0.03 -3.80 40.12
CA ILE A 134 -0.88 -4.85 40.60
C ILE A 134 -1.23 -4.63 42.09
N GLN A 135 -0.24 -4.27 42.90
CA GLN A 135 -0.42 -4.08 44.34
C GLN A 135 -0.94 -2.69 44.74
N ASN A 136 -1.11 -1.75 43.80
CA ASN A 136 -1.49 -0.37 44.11
C ASN A 136 -2.52 0.19 43.12
N ALA A 137 -3.80 -0.03 43.43
CA ALA A 137 -4.94 0.44 42.63
C ALA A 137 -5.04 1.98 42.53
N GLU A 138 -4.59 2.73 43.56
CA GLU A 138 -4.52 4.18 43.50
C GLU A 138 -3.52 4.63 42.44
N LEU A 139 -2.35 3.98 42.39
CA LEU A 139 -1.32 4.24 41.40
C LEU A 139 -1.80 3.93 39.98
N GLN A 140 -2.51 2.80 39.80
CA GLN A 140 -3.12 2.46 38.51
C GLN A 140 -4.07 3.58 38.04
N THR A 141 -4.98 4.01 38.92
CA THR A 141 -5.95 5.07 38.62
C THR A 141 -5.25 6.39 38.30
N ARG A 142 -4.24 6.77 39.09
CA ARG A 142 -3.48 8.01 38.90
C ARG A 142 -2.75 8.02 37.56
N TYR A 143 -2.00 6.96 37.26
CA TYR A 143 -1.23 6.86 36.02
C TYR A 143 -2.14 6.74 34.80
N GLY A 144 -3.24 5.98 34.89
CA GLY A 144 -4.23 5.89 33.83
C GLY A 144 -4.87 7.24 33.49
N ARG A 145 -5.29 8.02 34.50
CA ARG A 145 -5.83 9.37 34.30
C ARG A 145 -4.80 10.33 33.72
N ALA A 146 -3.56 10.30 34.23
CA ALA A 146 -2.48 11.13 33.71
C ALA A 146 -2.15 10.77 32.25
N GLY A 147 -2.14 9.48 31.91
CA GLY A 147 -1.97 9.00 30.54
C GLY A 147 -3.05 9.51 29.62
N ARG A 148 -4.33 9.41 30.02
CA ARG A 148 -5.45 9.94 29.24
C ARG A 148 -5.34 11.44 29.01
N ALA A 149 -5.07 12.22 30.07
CA ALA A 149 -4.89 13.66 29.97
C ALA A 149 -3.75 14.03 29.02
N ARG A 150 -2.63 13.29 29.06
CA ARG A 150 -1.50 13.49 28.15
C ARG A 150 -1.90 13.26 26.70
N VAL A 151 -2.66 12.20 26.40
CA VAL A 151 -3.21 11.92 25.06
C VAL A 151 -4.09 13.06 24.58
N GLU A 152 -5.02 13.52 25.41
CA GLU A 152 -5.94 14.61 25.07
C GLU A 152 -5.20 15.93 24.80
N GLN A 153 -4.08 16.18 25.48
CA GLN A 153 -3.28 17.37 25.29
C GLN A 153 -2.38 17.30 24.05
N HIS A 154 -1.66 16.19 23.85
CA HIS A 154 -0.53 16.14 22.91
C HIS A 154 -0.77 15.30 21.66
N PHE A 155 -1.70 14.33 21.71
CA PHE A 155 -1.85 13.30 20.67
C PHE A 155 -3.20 13.32 19.97
N ARG A 156 -4.04 14.34 20.26
CA ARG A 156 -5.25 14.61 19.49
C ARG A 156 -4.91 15.03 18.08
N ILE A 157 -5.59 14.43 17.10
CA ILE A 157 -5.40 14.73 15.69
C ILE A 157 -5.59 16.22 15.38
N GLU A 158 -6.54 16.86 16.06
CA GLU A 158 -6.81 18.28 15.88
C GLU A 158 -5.65 19.18 16.32
N HIS A 159 -4.83 18.71 17.28
CA HIS A 159 -3.65 19.43 17.75
C HIS A 159 -2.39 19.09 16.94
N THR A 160 -2.23 17.83 16.50
CA THR A 160 -1.03 17.39 15.79
C THR A 160 -1.03 17.78 14.31
N VAL A 161 -2.20 17.86 13.67
CA VAL A 161 -2.32 18.18 12.23
C VAL A 161 -2.11 19.67 11.95
N VAL A 162 -2.53 20.56 12.85
CA VAL A 162 -2.47 22.01 12.59
C VAL A 162 -1.05 22.53 12.36
N PRO A 163 -0.03 22.22 13.21
CA PRO A 163 1.35 22.60 12.95
C PRO A 163 1.89 22.02 11.65
N LEU A 164 1.54 20.77 11.32
CA LEU A 164 1.95 20.12 10.09
C LEU A 164 1.37 20.85 8.86
N LEU A 165 0.08 21.19 8.88
CA LEU A 165 -0.55 21.98 7.82
C LEU A 165 0.09 23.36 7.67
N GLN A 166 0.47 24.01 8.77
CA GLN A 166 1.17 25.29 8.72
C GLN A 166 2.55 25.15 8.08
N LEU A 167 3.29 24.11 8.43
CA LEU A 167 4.59 23.80 7.81
C LEU A 167 4.44 23.53 6.32
N LEU A 168 3.52 22.64 5.92
CA LEU A 168 3.23 22.34 4.53
C LEU A 168 2.83 23.59 3.74
N LYS A 169 2.01 24.48 4.31
CA LYS A 169 1.65 25.75 3.67
C LYS A 169 2.84 26.71 3.54
N LYS A 170 3.76 26.70 4.50
CA LYS A 170 4.95 27.55 4.50
C LYS A 170 6.00 27.07 3.50
N THR A 171 6.14 25.75 3.33
CA THR A 171 7.11 25.12 2.42
C THR A 171 6.53 24.79 1.06
N ALA A 172 5.20 24.83 0.90
CA ALA A 172 4.57 24.76 -0.40
C ALA A 172 5.13 25.86 -1.28
N VAL A 173 6.00 25.47 -2.21
CA VAL A 173 6.19 26.20 -3.46
C VAL A 173 4.79 26.41 -4.01
N ALA A 174 4.46 27.64 -4.40
CA ALA A 174 3.14 27.99 -4.92
C ALA A 174 2.64 26.83 -5.78
N PRO A 175 1.45 26.27 -5.49
CA PRO A 175 0.97 25.10 -6.21
C PRO A 175 1.18 25.38 -7.68
N ALA A 176 1.90 24.51 -8.39
CA ALA A 176 2.02 24.61 -9.83
C ALA A 176 0.61 24.88 -10.31
N LYS A 177 0.37 26.07 -10.91
CA LYS A 177 -0.98 26.51 -11.30
C LYS A 177 -1.66 25.28 -11.88
N PRO A 178 -2.81 24.83 -11.34
CA PRO A 178 -3.47 23.63 -11.85
C PRO A 178 -3.49 23.81 -13.37
N LYS A 179 -2.76 22.94 -14.09
CA LYS A 179 -2.57 23.10 -15.53
C LYS A 179 -3.99 23.30 -16.06
N ALA A 180 -4.24 24.46 -16.68
CA ALA A 180 -5.58 24.83 -17.11
C ALA A 180 -6.16 23.61 -17.82
N PRO A 181 -7.38 23.16 -17.47
CA PRO A 181 -7.91 21.91 -17.99
C PRO A 181 -7.76 21.96 -19.50
N LEU A 182 -6.91 21.07 -20.03
CA LEU A 182 -6.72 20.94 -21.47
C LEU A 182 -8.13 20.77 -22.05
N ALA A 183 -8.49 21.60 -23.03
CA ALA A 183 -9.80 21.54 -23.64
C ALA A 183 -9.95 20.18 -24.34
N GLY A 184 -10.58 19.20 -23.67
CA GLY A 184 -10.75 17.84 -24.21
C GLY A 184 -10.81 16.77 -23.12
N HIS A 185 -11.07 15.53 -23.54
CA HIS A 185 -10.95 14.36 -22.68
C HIS A 185 -9.49 13.96 -22.56
N GLN A 186 -9.08 13.56 -21.36
CA GLN A 186 -7.70 13.18 -21.04
C GLN A 186 -7.52 11.67 -21.09
N ILE A 187 -6.26 11.24 -21.20
CA ILE A 187 -5.87 9.82 -21.24
C ILE A 187 -5.09 9.51 -19.97
N ALA A 188 -5.62 8.62 -19.12
CA ALA A 188 -4.86 8.12 -17.98
C ALA A 188 -3.76 7.20 -18.47
N TYR A 189 -2.54 7.41 -17.99
CA TYR A 189 -1.46 6.44 -18.07
C TYR A 189 -1.34 5.79 -16.69
N LEU A 190 -1.65 4.50 -16.57
CA LEU A 190 -1.60 3.78 -15.30
C LEU A 190 -0.24 3.12 -15.15
N ILE A 191 0.58 3.70 -14.29
CA ILE A 191 1.96 3.29 -14.02
C ILE A 191 1.97 2.53 -12.70
N ASP A 192 2.18 1.21 -12.76
CA ASP A 192 2.14 0.33 -11.60
C ASP A 192 3.17 0.67 -10.51
N CYS A 193 4.38 1.08 -10.93
CA CYS A 193 5.47 1.47 -10.06
C CYS A 193 6.36 2.50 -10.79
N TRP A 194 6.97 3.46 -10.09
CA TRP A 194 7.92 4.40 -10.67
C TRP A 194 9.17 4.59 -9.80
N PRO A 195 10.38 4.62 -10.39
CA PRO A 195 10.67 4.23 -11.77
C PRO A 195 10.49 2.72 -11.99
N ASP A 196 9.92 2.33 -13.13
CA ASP A 196 9.71 0.91 -13.45
C ASP A 196 10.92 0.35 -14.21
N LYS A 197 11.77 -0.41 -13.51
CA LYS A 197 12.93 -1.10 -14.13
C LYS A 197 12.52 -2.14 -15.18
N GLY A 198 11.29 -2.65 -15.12
CA GLY A 198 10.71 -3.57 -16.10
C GLY A 198 10.20 -2.89 -17.38
N LEU A 199 10.09 -1.56 -17.37
CA LEU A 199 9.66 -0.73 -18.51
C LEU A 199 10.64 0.42 -18.76
N PRO A 200 11.89 0.14 -19.17
CA PRO A 200 12.92 1.16 -19.37
C PRO A 200 12.61 2.19 -20.48
N LEU A 201 11.51 1.99 -21.23
CA LEU A 201 11.07 2.87 -22.30
C LEU A 201 9.89 3.77 -21.91
N LEU A 202 9.32 3.60 -20.71
CA LEU A 202 8.18 4.39 -20.28
C LEU A 202 8.52 5.88 -20.19
N GLU A 203 9.69 6.22 -19.64
CA GLU A 203 10.20 7.60 -19.62
C GLU A 203 10.22 8.23 -21.02
N ARG A 204 10.76 7.48 -21.99
CA ARG A 204 10.87 7.94 -23.38
C ARG A 204 9.50 8.10 -24.03
N GLU A 205 8.57 7.19 -23.76
CA GLU A 205 7.19 7.32 -24.23
C GLU A 205 6.54 8.58 -23.68
N LEU A 206 6.63 8.82 -22.37
CA LEU A 206 6.06 10.01 -21.73
C LEU A 206 6.64 11.29 -22.35
N GLN A 207 7.96 11.32 -22.62
CA GLN A 207 8.61 12.42 -23.34
C GLN A 207 8.07 12.60 -24.77
N GLU A 208 7.85 11.52 -25.52
CA GLU A 208 7.29 11.59 -26.87
C GLU A 208 5.83 12.06 -26.88
N MET A 209 5.02 11.60 -25.92
CA MET A 209 3.63 12.05 -25.76
C MET A 209 3.58 13.54 -25.40
N LYS A 210 4.46 13.99 -24.51
CA LYS A 210 4.65 15.40 -24.16
C LYS A 210 5.06 16.23 -25.37
N ARG A 211 6.08 15.79 -26.12
CA ARG A 211 6.58 16.47 -27.33
C ARG A 211 5.49 16.64 -28.39
N ARG A 212 4.56 15.69 -28.46
CA ARG A 212 3.41 15.70 -29.38
C ARG A 212 2.16 16.37 -28.79
N ASN A 213 2.25 16.91 -27.59
CA ASN A 213 1.18 17.61 -26.88
C ASN A 213 -0.09 16.76 -26.71
N LEU A 214 0.07 15.46 -26.41
CA LEU A 214 -1.08 14.60 -26.10
C LEU A 214 -1.61 14.91 -24.70
N PRO A 215 -2.94 14.87 -24.50
CA PRO A 215 -3.57 15.13 -23.21
C PRO A 215 -3.47 13.92 -22.28
N ILE A 216 -2.25 13.48 -21.96
CA ILE A 216 -2.00 12.36 -21.06
C ILE A 216 -1.85 12.82 -19.61
N VAL A 217 -2.29 11.97 -18.68
CA VAL A 217 -2.09 12.14 -17.23
C VAL A 217 -1.47 10.85 -16.69
N PRO A 218 -0.15 10.84 -16.44
CA PRO A 218 0.53 9.67 -15.89
C PRO A 218 0.33 9.55 -14.39
N PHE A 219 -0.46 8.56 -13.98
CA PHE A 219 -0.70 8.20 -12.59
C PHE A 219 0.26 7.11 -12.13
N VAL A 220 1.04 7.41 -11.11
CA VAL A 220 1.97 6.48 -10.45
C VAL A 220 1.29 5.87 -9.23
N CYS A 221 1.09 4.55 -9.28
CA CYS A 221 0.44 3.81 -8.20
C CYS A 221 1.36 3.51 -7.02
N GLU A 222 2.66 3.30 -7.26
CA GLU A 222 3.65 3.05 -6.22
C GLU A 222 4.99 3.70 -6.60
N LEU A 223 5.71 4.19 -5.60
CA LEU A 223 7.04 4.75 -5.76
C LEU A 223 8.08 3.70 -5.33
N ASP A 224 9.02 3.34 -6.21
CA ASP A 224 10.18 2.52 -5.84
C ASP A 224 11.14 3.37 -5.01
N SER A 225 10.97 3.35 -3.69
CA SER A 225 11.82 4.10 -2.76
C SER A 225 13.28 3.66 -2.75
N THR A 226 13.63 2.56 -3.42
CA THR A 226 15.02 2.08 -3.55
C THR A 226 15.73 2.65 -4.76
N ALA A 227 15.01 3.34 -5.65
CA ALA A 227 15.59 3.97 -6.82
C ALA A 227 16.40 5.22 -6.46
N ASP A 228 17.48 5.45 -7.20
CA ASP A 228 18.26 6.67 -7.07
C ASP A 228 17.53 7.84 -7.78
N PHE A 229 16.96 8.74 -6.99
CA PHE A 229 16.14 9.85 -7.48
C PHE A 229 16.97 11.05 -7.96
N VAL A 230 18.30 11.02 -7.82
CA VAL A 230 19.19 12.16 -8.13
C VAL A 230 19.21 12.51 -9.63
N ALA A 231 18.68 11.64 -10.51
CA ALA A 231 18.66 11.84 -11.97
C ALA A 231 17.26 12.06 -12.60
N ILE A 232 16.17 12.09 -11.83
CA ILE A 232 14.80 12.13 -12.38
C ILE A 232 14.21 13.56 -12.28
N ASP A 233 14.76 14.52 -13.02
CA ASP A 233 14.49 15.94 -12.74
C ASP A 233 13.35 16.59 -13.56
N GLU A 234 13.04 16.13 -14.79
CA GLU A 234 12.06 16.82 -15.65
C GLU A 234 10.66 16.18 -15.72
N LEU A 235 10.56 14.86 -15.62
CA LEU A 235 9.28 14.15 -15.75
C LEU A 235 8.49 14.09 -14.44
N VAL A 236 9.15 14.13 -13.28
CA VAL A 236 8.49 13.97 -11.96
C VAL A 236 7.41 15.04 -11.73
N GLN A 237 7.62 16.26 -12.23
CA GLN A 237 6.64 17.34 -12.12
C GLN A 237 5.35 17.08 -12.92
N GLU A 238 5.34 16.09 -13.81
CA GLU A 238 4.18 15.72 -14.63
C GLU A 238 3.51 14.44 -14.18
N LEU A 239 4.13 13.71 -13.23
CA LEU A 239 3.58 12.50 -12.64
C LEU A 239 2.59 12.86 -11.53
N GLU A 240 1.44 12.21 -11.55
CA GLU A 240 0.44 12.28 -10.49
C GLU A 240 0.59 11.03 -9.62
N PHE A 241 0.92 11.22 -8.35
CA PHE A 241 1.12 10.09 -7.44
C PHE A 241 -0.19 9.77 -6.70
N LEU A 242 -0.47 8.48 -6.54
CA LEU A 242 -1.48 8.04 -5.59
C LEU A 242 -1.08 8.47 -4.16
N PRO A 243 -2.06 8.63 -3.25
CA PRO A 243 -1.78 8.92 -1.85
C PRO A 243 -1.03 7.74 -1.20
N ASP A 244 -0.54 7.94 0.01
CA ASP A 244 0.23 6.91 0.71
C ASP A 244 -0.60 5.64 0.99
N ALA A 245 0.10 4.55 1.31
CA ALA A 245 -0.51 3.24 1.52
C ALA A 245 -1.61 3.23 2.60
N MET A 246 -1.54 4.09 3.63
CA MET A 246 -2.58 4.15 4.66
C MET A 246 -3.87 4.75 4.12
N ALA A 247 -3.78 5.81 3.33
CA ALA A 247 -4.96 6.40 2.68
C ALA A 247 -5.62 5.43 1.69
N ILE A 248 -4.80 4.71 0.92
CA ILE A 248 -5.26 3.67 0.00
C ILE A 248 -5.99 2.55 0.76
N GLU A 249 -5.41 2.06 1.86
CA GLU A 249 -6.00 1.00 2.68
C GLU A 249 -7.28 1.47 3.40
N ALA A 250 -7.33 2.72 3.86
CA ALA A 250 -8.52 3.30 4.46
C ALA A 250 -9.69 3.36 3.47
N GLU A 251 -9.44 3.79 2.23
CA GLU A 251 -10.45 3.78 1.16
C GLU A 251 -10.94 2.37 0.84
N TRP A 252 -10.04 1.39 0.80
CA TRP A 252 -10.40 -0.01 0.60
C TRP A 252 -11.33 -0.52 1.70
N ARG A 253 -10.95 -0.33 2.97
CA ARG A 253 -11.74 -0.77 4.14
C ARG A 253 -13.09 -0.07 4.26
N ALA A 254 -13.22 1.14 3.73
CA ALA A 254 -14.49 1.86 3.67
C ALA A 254 -15.48 1.24 2.65
N ASN A 255 -15.05 0.30 1.79
CA ASN A 255 -15.86 -0.28 0.72
C ASN A 255 -15.90 -1.83 0.75
N PRO A 256 -16.29 -2.49 1.85
CA PRO A 256 -16.20 -3.95 2.00
C PRO A 256 -17.10 -4.71 1.01
N ALA A 257 -18.25 -4.14 0.62
CA ALA A 257 -19.14 -4.75 -0.36
C ALA A 257 -18.50 -4.82 -1.76
N LEU A 258 -17.71 -3.81 -2.12
CA LEU A 258 -17.00 -3.79 -3.41
C LEU A 258 -15.85 -4.79 -3.40
N GLU A 259 -15.10 -4.87 -2.29
CA GLU A 259 -14.06 -5.91 -2.10
C GLU A 259 -14.65 -7.31 -2.31
N GLN A 260 -15.74 -7.63 -1.62
CA GLN A 260 -16.38 -8.94 -1.73
C GLN A 260 -16.83 -9.22 -3.17
N LYS A 261 -17.43 -8.23 -3.84
CA LYS A 261 -17.87 -8.34 -5.24
C LYS A 261 -16.69 -8.63 -6.18
N LEU A 262 -15.62 -7.83 -6.10
CA LEU A 262 -14.45 -7.98 -6.97
C LEU A 262 -13.76 -9.33 -6.78
N GLU A 263 -13.66 -9.80 -5.54
CA GLU A 263 -13.03 -11.10 -5.24
C GLU A 263 -13.90 -12.27 -5.71
N GLN A 264 -15.23 -12.15 -5.62
CA GLN A 264 -16.17 -13.13 -6.19
C GLN A 264 -16.08 -13.18 -7.72
N GLU A 265 -16.06 -12.03 -8.39
CA GLU A 265 -15.90 -11.94 -9.85
C GLU A 265 -14.58 -12.61 -10.29
N ARG A 266 -13.47 -12.30 -9.60
CA ARG A 266 -12.16 -12.93 -9.86
C ARG A 266 -12.18 -14.45 -9.63
N ALA A 267 -12.88 -14.92 -8.61
CA ALA A 267 -12.96 -16.35 -8.29
C ALA A 267 -13.71 -17.15 -9.36
N GLN A 268 -14.56 -16.49 -10.16
CA GLN A 268 -15.31 -17.10 -11.26
C GLN A 268 -14.53 -17.12 -12.59
N GLU A 269 -13.40 -16.41 -12.69
CA GLU A 269 -12.56 -16.41 -13.89
C GLU A 269 -11.80 -17.75 -14.05
N GLU A 270 -11.87 -18.36 -15.23
CA GLU A 270 -11.14 -19.60 -15.58
C GLU A 270 -9.61 -19.43 -15.47
N HIS A 271 -9.13 -18.25 -15.84
CA HIS A 271 -7.76 -17.83 -15.64
C HIS A 271 -7.81 -16.59 -14.76
N ARG A 272 -7.00 -16.53 -13.70
CA ARG A 272 -7.03 -15.44 -12.73
C ARG A 272 -5.65 -14.90 -12.42
N ALA A 273 -5.57 -13.60 -12.14
CA ALA A 273 -4.42 -12.99 -11.49
C ALA A 273 -4.23 -13.58 -10.08
N SER A 274 -3.00 -13.58 -9.57
CA SER A 274 -2.74 -13.97 -8.18
C SER A 274 -3.47 -13.03 -7.24
N SER A 275 -3.95 -13.54 -6.11
CA SER A 275 -4.71 -12.72 -5.14
C SER A 275 -3.91 -11.51 -4.67
N ALA A 276 -2.60 -11.67 -4.49
CA ALA A 276 -1.71 -10.57 -4.10
C ALA A 276 -1.69 -9.44 -5.15
N ILE A 277 -1.53 -9.76 -6.44
CA ILE A 277 -1.53 -8.75 -7.50
C ILE A 277 -2.93 -8.13 -7.61
N PHE A 278 -3.97 -8.95 -7.64
CA PHE A 278 -5.34 -8.48 -7.82
C PHE A 278 -5.77 -7.51 -6.72
N LEU A 279 -5.61 -7.89 -5.46
CA LEU A 279 -6.04 -7.07 -4.32
C LEU A 279 -5.22 -5.77 -4.22
N ARG A 280 -3.93 -5.78 -4.59
CA ARG A 280 -3.13 -4.55 -4.69
C ARG A 280 -3.67 -3.62 -5.78
N GLN A 281 -3.94 -4.14 -6.97
CA GLN A 281 -4.46 -3.35 -8.10
C GLN A 281 -5.89 -2.86 -7.87
N ALA A 282 -6.72 -3.64 -7.17
CA ALA A 282 -8.08 -3.26 -6.80
C ALA A 282 -8.11 -2.04 -5.87
N ARG A 283 -7.17 -1.97 -4.91
CA ARG A 283 -6.98 -0.81 -4.05
C ARG A 283 -6.61 0.44 -4.85
N PHE A 284 -5.68 0.32 -5.79
CA PHE A 284 -5.32 1.43 -6.67
C PHE A 284 -6.49 1.90 -7.53
N ALA A 285 -7.23 0.96 -8.14
CA ALA A 285 -8.40 1.27 -8.96
C ALA A 285 -9.47 2.06 -8.19
N LEU A 286 -9.69 1.73 -6.91
CA LEU A 286 -10.67 2.42 -6.08
C LEU A 286 -10.34 3.90 -5.86
N VAL A 287 -9.07 4.18 -5.57
CA VAL A 287 -8.58 5.56 -5.38
C VAL A 287 -8.55 6.30 -6.72
N LEU A 288 -8.05 5.65 -7.77
CA LEU A 288 -8.00 6.20 -9.12
C LEU A 288 -9.40 6.57 -9.61
N ARG A 289 -10.44 5.77 -9.37
CA ARG A 289 -11.82 6.08 -9.76
C ARG A 289 -12.22 7.50 -9.37
N LYS A 290 -11.87 7.96 -8.16
CA LYS A 290 -12.15 9.33 -7.70
C LYS A 290 -11.35 10.36 -8.52
N LEU A 291 -10.05 10.12 -8.70
CA LEU A 291 -9.16 11.02 -9.44
C LEU A 291 -9.51 11.13 -10.94
N LEU A 292 -10.01 10.04 -11.54
CA LEU A 292 -10.39 10.01 -12.96
C LEU A 292 -11.68 10.80 -13.23
N LEU A 293 -12.66 10.73 -12.32
CA LEU A 293 -13.93 11.47 -12.41
C LEU A 293 -13.70 12.98 -12.47
N ASP A 294 -12.77 13.49 -11.65
CA ASP A 294 -12.47 14.92 -11.57
C ASP A 294 -11.75 15.46 -12.84
N ARG A 295 -11.23 14.58 -13.69
CA ARG A 295 -10.31 14.94 -14.79
C ARG A 295 -10.82 14.65 -16.20
N ARG A 296 -12.10 14.27 -16.35
CA ARG A 296 -12.73 13.94 -17.66
C ARG A 296 -11.93 12.91 -18.46
N ILE A 297 -11.49 11.84 -17.78
CA ILE A 297 -10.74 10.76 -18.40
C ILE A 297 -11.71 9.75 -19.00
N SER A 298 -11.58 9.47 -20.29
CA SER A 298 -12.42 8.51 -21.05
C SER A 298 -11.66 7.27 -21.52
N HIS A 299 -10.33 7.29 -21.38
CA HIS A 299 -9.46 6.19 -21.76
C HIS A 299 -8.33 6.03 -20.75
N ALA A 300 -8.02 4.79 -20.37
CA ALA A 300 -6.87 4.44 -19.56
C ALA A 300 -5.92 3.50 -20.32
N HIS A 301 -4.67 3.90 -20.43
CA HIS A 301 -3.57 3.07 -20.92
C HIS A 301 -2.83 2.43 -19.74
N ALA A 302 -2.92 1.10 -19.61
CA ALA A 302 -2.10 0.34 -18.68
C ALA A 302 -0.69 0.17 -19.23
N THR A 303 0.34 0.59 -18.49
CA THR A 303 1.72 0.53 -19.01
C THR A 303 2.40 -0.83 -18.82
N SER A 304 1.85 -1.71 -17.98
CA SER A 304 2.35 -3.06 -17.71
C SER A 304 1.21 -4.07 -17.56
N SER A 305 1.55 -5.36 -17.58
CA SER A 305 0.62 -6.46 -17.30
C SER A 305 -0.08 -6.31 -15.94
N ARG A 306 0.63 -5.85 -14.90
CA ARG A 306 0.04 -5.58 -13.58
C ARG A 306 -0.94 -4.41 -13.62
N ALA A 307 -0.59 -3.33 -14.33
CA ALA A 307 -1.49 -2.20 -14.53
C ALA A 307 -2.75 -2.57 -15.34
N VAL A 308 -2.71 -3.61 -16.18
CA VAL A 308 -3.91 -4.10 -16.90
C VAL A 308 -4.98 -4.58 -15.93
N VAL A 309 -4.60 -5.20 -14.80
CA VAL A 309 -5.55 -5.62 -13.77
C VAL A 309 -6.30 -4.40 -13.21
N CYS A 310 -5.57 -3.33 -12.88
CA CYS A 310 -6.18 -2.08 -12.42
C CYS A 310 -7.09 -1.46 -13.49
N ALA A 311 -6.63 -1.42 -14.75
CA ALA A 311 -7.42 -0.90 -15.86
C ALA A 311 -8.74 -1.66 -16.09
N LEU A 312 -8.73 -2.99 -15.98
CA LEU A 312 -9.93 -3.84 -16.13
C LEU A 312 -10.94 -3.63 -15.00
N ILE A 313 -10.45 -3.42 -13.77
CA ILE A 313 -11.30 -3.08 -12.63
C ILE A 313 -11.87 -1.67 -12.83
N LEU A 314 -11.05 -0.70 -13.21
CA LEU A 314 -11.52 0.66 -13.56
C LEU A 314 -12.56 0.64 -14.69
N GLN A 315 -12.37 -0.19 -15.71
CA GLN A 315 -13.36 -0.37 -16.78
C GLN A 315 -14.72 -0.83 -16.23
N SER A 316 -14.76 -1.69 -15.20
CA SER A 316 -16.03 -2.16 -14.62
C SER A 316 -16.67 -1.18 -13.63
N ILE A 317 -15.89 -0.27 -13.03
CA ILE A 317 -16.38 0.66 -11.98
C ILE A 317 -16.42 2.13 -12.37
N ALA A 318 -15.83 2.52 -13.51
CA ALA A 318 -15.66 3.90 -13.94
C ALA A 318 -15.97 4.13 -15.44
N ASP A 319 -16.52 3.13 -16.13
CA ASP A 319 -16.98 3.17 -17.53
C ASP A 319 -16.00 3.87 -18.50
N LEU A 320 -14.81 3.28 -18.61
CA LEU A 320 -13.75 3.80 -19.47
C LEU A 320 -13.22 2.75 -20.43
N THR A 321 -12.77 3.20 -21.59
CA THR A 321 -12.08 2.33 -22.54
C THR A 321 -10.64 2.10 -22.09
N ILE A 322 -10.08 0.93 -22.39
CA ILE A 322 -8.71 0.61 -21.97
C ILE A 322 -7.83 0.16 -23.13
N SER A 323 -6.53 0.45 -23.01
CA SER A 323 -5.46 -0.12 -23.82
C SER A 323 -4.33 -0.59 -22.93
N ALA A 324 -3.42 -1.41 -23.44
CA ALA A 324 -2.40 -2.05 -22.62
C ALA A 324 -1.03 -2.14 -23.29
N THR A 325 0.02 -1.93 -22.51
CA THR A 325 1.38 -2.33 -22.85
C THR A 325 1.74 -3.57 -22.04
N ILE A 326 2.30 -4.59 -22.69
CA ILE A 326 2.75 -5.84 -22.04
C ILE A 326 4.26 -5.96 -22.18
N GLU A 327 4.93 -5.96 -21.03
CA GLU A 327 6.36 -6.15 -20.88
C GLU A 327 6.82 -7.56 -21.32
N PRO A 328 8.11 -7.76 -21.63
CA PRO A 328 8.64 -9.07 -22.04
C PRO A 328 8.48 -10.16 -20.97
N HIS A 329 8.50 -9.78 -19.69
CA HIS A 329 8.45 -10.69 -18.54
C HIS A 329 7.30 -10.32 -17.61
N SER A 330 6.09 -10.72 -18.02
CA SER A 330 4.88 -10.50 -17.25
C SER A 330 4.83 -11.33 -15.97
N ALA A 331 4.34 -10.71 -14.89
CA ALA A 331 4.02 -11.40 -13.63
C ALA A 331 2.72 -12.23 -13.70
N LEU A 332 1.95 -12.08 -14.78
CA LEU A 332 0.66 -12.73 -14.99
C LEU A 332 0.74 -13.87 -16.03
N PRO A 333 -0.10 -14.93 -15.90
CA PRO A 333 -0.13 -16.04 -16.84
C PRO A 333 -0.50 -15.60 -18.27
N GLN A 334 0.14 -16.20 -19.28
CA GLN A 334 -0.07 -15.83 -20.68
C GLN A 334 -1.54 -15.94 -21.12
N ASN A 335 -2.24 -17.00 -20.69
CA ASN A 335 -3.66 -17.18 -21.03
C ASN A 335 -4.55 -16.09 -20.40
N TRP A 336 -4.22 -15.65 -19.18
CA TRP A 336 -4.90 -14.53 -18.54
C TRP A 336 -4.72 -13.24 -19.34
N ILE A 337 -3.48 -12.94 -19.76
CA ILE A 337 -3.16 -11.76 -20.58
C ILE A 337 -3.96 -11.78 -21.89
N LEU A 338 -4.05 -12.93 -22.57
CA LEU A 338 -4.80 -13.03 -23.82
C LEU A 338 -6.30 -12.71 -23.63
N VAL A 339 -6.90 -13.16 -22.53
CA VAL A 339 -8.30 -12.82 -22.19
C VAL A 339 -8.42 -11.33 -21.87
N ALA A 340 -7.50 -10.79 -21.06
CA ALA A 340 -7.47 -9.38 -20.71
C ALA A 340 -7.33 -8.44 -21.93
N LEU A 341 -6.45 -8.79 -22.87
CA LEU A 341 -6.22 -7.99 -24.08
C LEU A 341 -7.44 -7.93 -25.00
N ARG A 342 -8.32 -8.94 -24.99
CA ARG A 342 -9.59 -8.89 -25.76
C ARG A 342 -10.56 -7.81 -25.27
N ARG A 343 -10.42 -7.39 -24.01
CA ARG A 343 -11.20 -6.28 -23.43
C ARG A 343 -10.57 -4.90 -23.70
N CYS A 344 -9.35 -4.88 -24.25
CA CYS A 344 -8.64 -3.67 -24.62
C CYS A 344 -8.93 -3.28 -26.07
N LYS A 345 -9.08 -1.98 -26.37
CA LYS A 345 -9.26 -1.47 -27.74
C LYS A 345 -8.00 -1.65 -28.59
N GLY A 346 -6.83 -1.73 -27.95
CA GLY A 346 -5.53 -1.99 -28.57
C GLY A 346 -4.40 -1.92 -27.56
N GLY A 347 -3.16 -1.87 -28.04
CA GLY A 347 -2.01 -1.89 -27.13
C GLY A 347 -0.66 -2.09 -27.81
N ARG A 348 0.38 -2.21 -26.99
CA ARG A 348 1.75 -2.50 -27.42
C ARG A 348 2.24 -3.77 -26.76
N LEU A 349 2.74 -4.72 -27.56
CA LEU A 349 3.14 -6.03 -27.07
C LEU A 349 4.60 -6.31 -27.41
N SER A 350 5.37 -6.71 -26.40
CA SER A 350 6.77 -7.12 -26.57
C SER A 350 6.91 -8.56 -27.07
N ASP A 351 5.89 -9.41 -26.87
CA ASP A 351 5.86 -10.80 -27.38
C ASP A 351 4.97 -10.95 -28.61
N ARG A 352 5.57 -11.37 -29.74
CA ARG A 352 4.86 -11.63 -31.00
C ARG A 352 3.85 -12.76 -30.93
N ARG A 353 4.01 -13.71 -29.99
CA ARG A 353 3.05 -14.80 -29.83
C ARG A 353 1.69 -14.28 -29.40
N LEU A 354 1.67 -13.22 -28.59
CA LEU A 354 0.44 -12.57 -28.15
C LEU A 354 -0.28 -11.85 -29.29
N LEU A 355 0.44 -11.34 -30.30
CA LEU A 355 -0.16 -10.68 -31.46
C LEU A 355 -0.99 -11.64 -32.34
N LYS A 356 -0.71 -12.94 -32.29
CA LYS A 356 -1.45 -13.93 -33.10
C LYS A 356 -2.89 -14.03 -32.59
N GLY A 357 -3.83 -13.52 -33.39
CA GLY A 357 -5.25 -13.53 -33.06
C GLY A 357 -5.77 -12.24 -32.40
N LEU A 358 -4.93 -11.21 -32.28
CA LEU A 358 -5.33 -9.87 -31.88
C LEU A 358 -5.48 -8.96 -33.12
N GLY A 359 -6.32 -7.92 -33.01
CA GLY A 359 -6.61 -7.00 -34.11
C GLY A 359 -5.43 -6.09 -34.49
N LYS A 360 -5.57 -5.35 -35.60
CA LYS A 360 -4.55 -4.41 -36.12
C LYS A 360 -4.21 -3.26 -35.16
N THR A 361 -5.01 -3.06 -34.12
CA THR A 361 -4.81 -2.05 -33.08
C THR A 361 -3.77 -2.45 -32.02
N PHE A 362 -3.22 -3.66 -32.11
CA PHE A 362 -2.10 -4.11 -31.28
C PHE A 362 -0.79 -4.02 -32.05
N LEU A 363 0.10 -3.14 -31.59
CA LEU A 363 1.40 -2.88 -32.20
C LEU A 363 2.48 -3.75 -31.57
N PHE A 364 3.43 -4.19 -32.37
CA PHE A 364 4.63 -4.86 -31.86
C PHE A 364 5.64 -3.83 -31.35
N ASP A 365 5.99 -3.89 -30.07
CA ASP A 365 7.03 -3.03 -29.50
C ASP A 365 8.41 -3.67 -29.70
N ARG A 366 9.12 -3.20 -30.72
CA ARG A 366 10.46 -3.71 -31.08
C ARG A 366 11.57 -3.14 -30.19
N ALA A 367 11.35 -2.00 -29.55
CA ALA A 367 12.36 -1.36 -28.72
C ALA A 367 12.50 -2.07 -27.36
N ALA A 368 11.44 -2.69 -26.84
CA ALA A 368 11.51 -3.59 -25.69
C ALA A 368 12.30 -4.89 -25.99
N ALA A 369 12.42 -5.24 -27.27
CA ALA A 369 13.16 -6.39 -27.79
C ALA A 369 14.63 -6.07 -28.14
N ASP A 370 15.11 -4.83 -27.99
CA ASP A 370 16.52 -4.45 -28.24
C ASP A 370 17.50 -5.07 -27.23
N SER A 371 17.01 -5.84 -26.24
CA SER A 371 17.79 -6.79 -25.45
C SER A 371 18.14 -8.09 -26.20
N LEU A 372 17.63 -8.29 -27.43
CA LEU A 372 17.86 -9.49 -28.24
C LEU A 372 18.94 -9.29 -29.34
N PRO A 373 19.71 -10.34 -29.70
CA PRO A 373 20.73 -10.26 -30.75
C PRO A 373 20.19 -9.86 -32.14
N LYS A 374 20.87 -8.92 -32.81
CA LYS A 374 20.53 -8.36 -34.15
C LYS A 374 20.19 -9.39 -35.25
N LYS A 375 20.69 -10.63 -35.16
CA LYS A 375 20.39 -11.71 -36.13
C LYS A 375 18.94 -12.21 -36.05
N ILE A 376 18.37 -12.28 -34.85
CA ILE A 376 16.97 -12.71 -34.62
C ILE A 376 16.01 -11.61 -35.07
N VAL A 377 16.41 -10.36 -34.85
CA VAL A 377 15.68 -9.14 -35.25
C VAL A 377 15.47 -9.06 -36.76
N ARG A 378 16.43 -9.51 -37.60
CA ARG A 378 16.31 -9.57 -39.08
C ARG A 378 15.40 -10.69 -39.59
N LEU A 379 15.41 -11.85 -38.95
CA LEU A 379 14.57 -12.99 -39.34
C LEU A 379 13.07 -12.73 -39.07
N LEU A 380 12.80 -11.84 -38.12
CA LEU A 380 11.49 -11.37 -37.72
C LEU A 380 10.95 -10.23 -38.63
N GLU A 381 11.78 -9.58 -39.46
CA GLU A 381 11.34 -8.51 -40.39
C GLU A 381 10.51 -9.02 -41.55
N GLN A 382 10.79 -10.22 -42.06
CA GLN A 382 10.15 -10.74 -43.28
C GLN A 382 8.66 -11.10 -43.15
N LYS A 383 8.05 -11.00 -41.95
CA LYS A 383 6.70 -11.51 -41.67
C LYS A 383 5.68 -10.49 -41.13
N SER A 384 6.02 -9.21 -41.05
CA SER A 384 5.09 -8.15 -40.60
C SER A 384 5.07 -7.00 -41.61
N GLU A 385 3.89 -6.63 -42.13
CA GLU A 385 3.67 -5.52 -43.08
C GLU A 385 3.88 -4.11 -42.50
N ILE A 386 4.56 -3.96 -41.35
CA ILE A 386 4.82 -2.65 -40.72
C ILE A 386 6.34 -2.46 -40.56
N ASP A 387 6.86 -1.43 -41.24
CA ASP A 387 8.28 -1.09 -41.31
C ASP A 387 8.72 -0.23 -40.11
N LEU A 388 9.42 -0.88 -39.18
CA LEU A 388 9.90 -0.31 -37.91
C LEU A 388 11.19 0.51 -38.07
N THR A 389 11.66 0.76 -39.29
CA THR A 389 12.86 1.59 -39.55
C THR A 389 12.59 3.10 -39.53
N LYS A 390 11.33 3.53 -39.59
CA LYS A 390 10.94 4.95 -39.55
C LYS A 390 10.33 5.32 -38.19
N ARG A 391 11.19 5.61 -37.20
CA ARG A 391 10.84 6.00 -35.81
C ARG A 391 9.74 7.07 -35.68
N ALA A 392 9.63 7.98 -36.65
CA ALA A 392 8.61 9.03 -36.65
C ALA A 392 7.18 8.47 -36.85
N ASN A 393 7.03 7.42 -37.65
CA ASN A 393 5.74 6.84 -38.03
C ASN A 393 5.11 6.04 -36.87
N PHE A 394 5.91 5.32 -36.08
CA PHE A 394 5.41 4.53 -34.95
C PHE A 394 4.74 5.41 -33.88
N TRP A 395 5.46 6.43 -33.37
CA TRP A 395 4.91 7.30 -32.34
C TRP A 395 3.74 8.14 -32.83
N GLN A 396 3.68 8.40 -34.15
CA GLN A 396 2.52 9.01 -34.77
C GLN A 396 1.31 8.08 -34.76
N GLU A 397 1.45 6.85 -35.27
CA GLU A 397 0.40 5.84 -35.26
C GLU A 397 -0.11 5.54 -33.84
N TRP A 398 0.81 5.40 -32.88
CA TRP A 398 0.47 5.22 -31.46
C TRP A 398 -0.33 6.40 -30.91
N SER A 399 0.08 7.63 -31.19
CA SER A 399 -0.64 8.83 -30.75
C SER A 399 -2.03 8.95 -31.36
N GLU A 400 -2.18 8.57 -32.64
CA GLU A 400 -3.46 8.59 -33.35
C GLU A 400 -4.43 7.56 -32.76
N LEU A 401 -3.96 6.36 -32.44
CA LEU A 401 -4.74 5.32 -31.76
C LEU A 401 -5.21 5.75 -30.37
N LEU A 402 -4.32 6.31 -29.54
CA LEU A 402 -4.66 6.82 -28.21
C LEU A 402 -5.73 7.90 -28.27
N LEU A 403 -5.60 8.86 -29.20
CA LEU A 403 -6.60 9.90 -29.42
C LEU A 403 -7.91 9.33 -29.98
N GLN A 404 -7.87 8.31 -30.82
CA GLN A 404 -9.06 7.65 -31.32
C GLN A 404 -9.83 6.96 -30.19
N TRP A 405 -9.14 6.22 -29.30
CA TRP A 405 -9.80 5.53 -28.20
C TRP A 405 -10.35 6.48 -27.14
N SER A 406 -9.65 7.58 -26.83
CA SER A 406 -10.19 8.62 -25.94
C SER A 406 -11.45 9.29 -26.48
N ARG A 407 -11.58 9.37 -27.81
CA ARG A 407 -12.78 9.88 -28.48
C ARG A 407 -13.90 8.85 -28.56
N ALA A 408 -13.60 7.56 -28.68
CA ALA A 408 -14.58 6.48 -28.83
C ALA A 408 -15.42 6.26 -27.57
N GLY A 409 -14.88 6.55 -26.37
CA GLY A 409 -15.67 6.58 -25.14
C GLY A 409 -16.85 7.57 -25.16
N ARG A 410 -16.97 8.43 -26.19
CA ARG A 410 -18.08 9.38 -26.38
C ARG A 410 -19.36 8.76 -26.96
N ASP A 411 -19.25 7.73 -27.79
CA ASP A 411 -20.40 7.23 -28.57
C ASP A 411 -21.17 6.11 -27.84
N GLU A 412 -20.49 5.35 -26.98
CA GLU A 412 -21.16 4.36 -26.11
C GLU A 412 -21.96 5.07 -24.98
N ASN A 413 -21.50 6.23 -24.48
CA ASN A 413 -22.14 7.00 -23.40
C ASN A 413 -23.32 7.91 -23.83
N LYS A 414 -23.62 7.99 -25.14
CA LYS A 414 -24.82 8.69 -25.65
C LYS A 414 -25.95 7.74 -26.04
N ALA A 415 -25.72 6.43 -25.98
CA ALA A 415 -26.65 5.39 -26.43
C ALA A 415 -27.26 4.56 -25.29
N GLN A 416 -26.98 4.91 -24.03
CA GLN A 416 -27.68 4.47 -22.81
C GLN A 416 -28.37 5.66 -22.17
#